data_AF-A0A2N2Z189-F1
#
_entry.id   AF-A0A2N2Z189-F1
#
_cell.length_a   1.000
_cell.length_b   1.000
_cell.length_c   1.000
_cell.angle_alpha   90.00
_cell.angle_beta   90.00
_cell.angle_gamma   90.00
#
_symmetry.space_group_name_H-M   'P 1'
#
loop_
_entity.id
_entity.type
_entity.pdbx_description
1 polymer ?
#
loop_
_entity_poly.entity_id
_entity_poly.type
_entity_poly.pdbx_seq_one_letter_code
_entity_poly.pdbx_strand_id
1 'polypeptide(L)' 'PVNVGNPNEFTIKELAKQIIKLTNSSSQIVYKPLPADDPLQRQPDISLAKEKLNWKPTIELEEGLIKTIKYFEMLLKK' A
#
# COMPACT_ATOMS: atom_id res chain seq x y z
N PRO A 1 4.36 -22.53 4.98
CA PRO A 1 4.40 -21.12 5.43
C PRO A 1 2.97 -20.57 5.49
N VAL A 2 2.66 -19.68 6.44
CA VAL A 2 1.34 -19.00 6.50
C VAL A 2 1.53 -17.58 5.95
N ASN A 3 0.89 -17.29 4.82
CA ASN A 3 0.98 -15.96 4.20
C ASN A 3 0.16 -14.94 5.00
N VAL A 4 0.76 -13.79 5.27
CA VAL A 4 0.13 -12.65 5.95
C VAL A 4 0.34 -11.43 5.08
N GLY A 5 -0.73 -10.87 4.54
CA GLY A 5 -0.68 -9.72 3.64
C GLY A 5 -2.08 -9.29 3.19
N ASN A 6 -2.14 -8.27 2.33
CA ASN A 6 -3.38 -7.78 1.77
C ASN A 6 -3.65 -8.44 0.39
N PRO A 7 -4.74 -9.20 0.21
CA PRO A 7 -5.07 -9.82 -1.08
C PRO A 7 -5.66 -8.84 -2.10
N ASN A 8 -6.03 -7.62 -1.68
CA ASN A 8 -6.55 -6.58 -2.56
C ASN A 8 -5.38 -5.98 -3.35
N GLU A 9 -5.28 -6.34 -4.64
CA GLU A 9 -4.21 -5.87 -5.53
C GLU A 9 -4.50 -4.48 -6.10
N PHE A 10 -3.44 -3.70 -6.29
CA PHE A 10 -3.46 -2.41 -6.96
C PHE A 10 -2.08 -2.14 -7.58
N THR A 11 -2.04 -1.28 -8.58
CA THR A 11 -0.80 -0.88 -9.26
C THR A 11 -0.07 0.22 -8.50
N ILE A 12 1.25 0.33 -8.72
CA ILE A 12 2.06 1.46 -8.21
C ILE A 12 1.52 2.82 -8.71
N LYS A 13 0.95 2.85 -9.92
CA LYS A 13 0.33 4.06 -10.49
C LYS A 13 -0.91 4.49 -9.71
N GLU A 14 -1.75 3.54 -9.31
CA GLU A 14 -2.94 3.82 -8.50
C GLU A 14 -2.55 4.30 -7.10
N LEU A 15 -1.55 3.65 -6.47
CA LEU A 15 -1.01 4.08 -5.19
C LEU A 15 -0.47 5.52 -5.27
N ALA A 16 0.36 5.83 -6.27
CA ALA A 16 0.91 7.17 -6.46
C ALA A 16 -0.19 8.23 -6.64
N LYS A 17 -1.24 7.92 -7.43
CA LYS A 17 -2.39 8.81 -7.60
C LYS A 17 -3.17 9.02 -6.30
N GLN A 18 -3.38 7.96 -5.51
CA GLN A 18 -4.06 8.08 -4.21
C GLN A 18 -3.27 8.96 -3.25
N ILE A 19 -1.95 8.80 -3.18
CA ILE A 19 -1.09 9.64 -2.34
C ILE A 19 -1.19 11.12 -2.74
N ILE A 20 -1.06 11.43 -4.04
CA ILE A 20 -1.19 12.81 -4.55
C ILE A 20 -2.56 13.41 -4.16
N LYS A 21 -3.64 12.63 -4.35
CA LYS A 21 -5.00 13.06 -4.02
C LYS A 21 -5.16 13.33 -2.52
N LEU A 22 -4.75 12.39 -1.67
CA LEU A 22 -4.92 12.48 -0.21
C LEU A 22 -4.07 13.59 0.42
N THR A 23 -2.91 13.90 -0.17
CA THR A 23 -2.01 14.96 0.31
C THR A 23 -2.25 16.31 -0.36
N ASN A 24 -3.15 16.40 -1.34
CA ASN A 24 -3.35 17.57 -2.20
C ASN A 24 -2.03 18.10 -2.79
N SER A 25 -1.12 17.20 -3.15
CA SER A 25 0.21 17.55 -3.65
C SER A 25 0.18 18.03 -5.10
N SER A 26 1.05 18.97 -5.46
CA SER A 26 1.31 19.38 -6.84
C SER A 26 2.34 18.50 -7.57
N SER A 27 2.80 17.42 -6.92
CA SER A 27 3.81 16.50 -7.46
C SER A 27 3.34 15.84 -8.76
N GLN A 28 4.28 15.65 -9.69
CA GLN A 28 4.03 14.98 -10.97
C GLN A 28 4.46 13.51 -10.91
N ILE A 29 3.70 12.62 -11.56
CA ILE A 29 4.07 11.22 -11.72
C ILE A 29 5.06 11.10 -12.89
N VAL A 30 6.26 10.61 -12.62
CA VAL A 30 7.30 10.35 -13.64
C VAL A 30 7.56 8.85 -13.72
N TYR A 31 7.60 8.31 -14.94
CA TYR A 31 7.90 6.90 -15.19
C TYR A 31 9.40 6.70 -15.36
N LYS A 32 9.94 5.66 -14.71
CA LYS A 32 11.34 5.24 -14.82
C LYS A 32 11.40 3.77 -15.22
N PRO A 33 12.52 3.30 -15.79
CA PRO A 33 12.73 1.88 -16.05
C PRO A 33 12.57 1.05 -14.77
N LEU A 34 12.00 -0.15 -14.90
CA LEU A 34 11.87 -1.10 -13.81
C LEU A 34 13.25 -1.68 -13.45
N PRO A 35 13.60 -1.82 -12.16
CA PRO A 35 14.74 -2.61 -11.74
C PRO A 35 14.65 -4.06 -12.23
N ALA A 36 15.78 -4.69 -12.54
CA ALA A 36 15.80 -6.03 -13.13
C ALA A 36 15.25 -7.13 -12.18
N ASP A 37 15.31 -6.89 -10.88
CA ASP A 37 14.93 -7.80 -9.80
C ASP A 37 13.56 -7.48 -9.18
N ASP A 38 12.87 -6.45 -9.67
CA ASP A 38 11.56 -6.07 -9.13
C ASP A 38 10.44 -6.99 -9.68
N PRO A 39 9.67 -7.66 -8.81
CA PRO A 39 8.56 -8.49 -9.25
C PRO A 39 7.41 -7.64 -9.79
N LEU A 40 6.82 -8.11 -10.89
CA LEU A 40 5.71 -7.42 -11.57
C LEU A 40 4.37 -7.52 -10.83
N GLN A 41 4.21 -8.54 -9.99
CA GLN A 41 2.96 -8.85 -9.30
C GLN A 41 3.24 -9.32 -7.87
N ARG A 42 2.42 -8.86 -6.93
CA ARG A 42 2.44 -9.28 -5.52
C ARG A 42 1.00 -9.34 -4.97
N GLN A 43 0.42 -10.53 -5.00
CA GLN A 43 -0.90 -10.81 -4.42
C GLN A 43 -0.86 -12.09 -3.56
N PRO A 44 -0.85 -11.98 -2.23
CA PRO A 44 -0.78 -13.14 -1.35
C PRO A 44 -2.12 -13.87 -1.27
N ASP A 45 -2.12 -15.20 -1.45
CA ASP A 45 -3.22 -16.04 -1.01
C ASP A 45 -3.16 -16.20 0.52
N ILE A 46 -4.17 -15.69 1.21
CA ILE A 46 -4.30 -15.69 2.67
C ILE A 46 -5.33 -16.71 3.19
N SER A 47 -5.75 -17.68 2.37
CA SER A 47 -6.75 -18.69 2.76
C SER A 47 -6.34 -19.46 4.01
N LEU A 48 -5.06 -19.84 4.12
CA LEU A 48 -4.54 -20.56 5.28
C LEU A 48 -4.58 -19.71 6.57
N ALA A 49 -4.31 -18.41 6.48
CA ALA A 49 -4.35 -17.50 7.63
C ALA A 49 -5.79 -17.27 8.11
N LYS A 50 -6.75 -17.16 7.18
CA LYS A 50 -8.18 -17.09 7.50
C LYS A 50 -8.67 -18.36 8.19
N GLU A 51 -8.34 -19.52 7.65
CA GLU A 51 -8.82 -20.81 8.16
C GLU A 51 -8.21 -21.18 9.51
N LYS A 52 -6.88 -21.09 9.63
CA LYS A 52 -6.16 -21.63 10.81
C LYS A 52 -5.99 -20.62 11.93
N LEU A 53 -5.96 -19.32 11.61
CA LEU A 53 -5.67 -18.26 12.57
C LEU A 53 -6.86 -17.31 12.77
N ASN A 54 -7.96 -17.49 12.04
CA ASN A 54 -9.06 -16.52 11.96
C ASN A 54 -8.55 -15.10 11.67
N TRP A 55 -7.48 -15.00 10.88
CA TRP A 55 -6.78 -13.75 10.62
C TRP A 55 -7.09 -13.23 9.21
N LYS A 56 -7.29 -11.92 9.10
CA LYS A 56 -7.37 -11.17 7.86
C LYS A 56 -6.96 -9.70 8.11
N PRO A 57 -6.46 -8.96 7.10
CA PRO A 57 -6.28 -7.52 7.26
C PRO A 57 -7.61 -6.84 7.59
N THR A 58 -7.57 -5.87 8.48
CA THR A 58 -8.75 -5.08 8.92
C THR A 58 -8.68 -3.62 8.51
N ILE A 59 -7.53 -3.19 8.00
CA ILE A 59 -7.27 -1.82 7.57
C ILE A 59 -7.13 -1.82 6.05
N GLU A 60 -8.02 -1.09 5.38
CA GLU A 60 -7.94 -0.88 3.94
C GLU A 60 -6.84 0.13 3.58
N LEU A 61 -6.41 0.13 2.32
CA LEU A 61 -5.28 0.95 1.86
C LEU A 61 -5.45 2.43 2.20
N GLU A 62 -6.61 3.02 1.86
CA GLU A 62 -6.88 4.44 2.08
C GLU A 62 -6.83 4.83 3.57
N GLU A 63 -7.40 3.99 4.44
CA GLU A 63 -7.34 4.21 5.89
C GLU A 63 -5.89 4.16 6.40
N GLY A 64 -5.11 3.18 5.93
CA GLY A 64 -3.68 3.08 6.24
C GLY A 64 -2.91 4.32 5.78
N LEU A 65 -3.14 4.77 4.55
CA LEU A 65 -2.51 5.96 3.98
C LEU A 65 -2.82 7.22 4.78
N ILE A 66 -4.08 7.44 5.19
CA ILE A 66 -4.46 8.59 6.02
C ILE A 66 -3.68 8.61 7.34
N LYS A 67 -3.54 7.45 8.01
CA LYS A 67 -2.75 7.32 9.24
C LYS A 67 -1.27 7.63 9.00
N THR A 68 -0.70 7.12 7.90
CA THR A 68 0.70 7.37 7.51
C THR A 68 0.95 8.84 7.19
N ILE A 69 0.05 9.48 6.43
CA ILE A 69 0.15 10.91 6.10
C ILE A 69 0.13 11.74 7.38
N LYS A 70 -0.83 11.50 8.28
CA LYS A 70 -0.91 12.20 9.57
C LYS A 70 0.36 12.05 10.40
N TYR A 71 0.96 10.86 10.43
CA TYR A 71 2.24 10.63 11.10
C TYR A 71 3.35 11.54 10.54
N PHE A 72 3.49 11.60 9.21
CA PHE A 72 4.50 12.46 8.59
C PHE A 72 4.20 13.95 8.73
N GLU A 73 2.94 14.36 8.68
CA GLU A 73 2.55 15.75 8.98
C GLU A 73 2.97 16.16 10.39
N MET A 74 2.79 15.28 11.38
CA MET A 74 3.24 15.53 12.75
C MET A 74 4.77 15.58 12.86
N LEU A 75 5.47 14.67 12.18
CA LEU A 75 6.93 14.60 12.20
C LEU A 75 7.60 15.81 11.53
N LEU A 76 6.97 16.36 10.49
CA LEU A 76 7.49 17.48 9.70
C LEU A 76 7.00 18.85 10.16
N LYS A 77 6.03 18.93 11.08
CA LYS A 77 5.64 20.18 11.72
C LYS A 77 6.83 20.73 12.50
N LYS A 78 7.24 21.96 12.13
CA LYS A 78 8.21 22.74 12.88
C LYS A 78 7.61 23.25 14.19
#